data_AF-A0A3B3DK48-F1
#
_entry.id   AF-A0A3B3DK48-F1
#
_cell.length_a   1.000
_cell.length_b   1.000
_cell.length_c   1.000
_cell.angle_alpha   90.00
_cell.angle_beta   90.00
_cell.angle_gamma   90.00
#
_symmetry.space_group_name_H-M   'P 1'
#
loop_
_entity.id
_entity.type
_entity.pdbx_description
1 polymer ?
#
loop_
_entity_poly.entity_id
_entity_poly.type
_entity_poly.pdbx_seq_one_letter_code
_entity_poly.pdbx_strand_id
1 'polypeptide(L)'
;MSQFDAERDIQNIVGELVQECTRRGHVLTETLVTFMVKAVILDPTNGIDAERKLTEQDTEKLKKLCLEKLLEKGSPSLDSIKMQLYFYMNYTSQREFLKEIHVSLDSRLCPLSRQITDCRVKTSQESDAVYSRIITYILLQSSMGSPTDVDSVQEVKAALQSIFPQSELRSFMFLPKKKKEEQLQELAMISTGIRLFNKASQDREGQFDIRELLPTVLKDALSSTGQTIRKELSETRTLAWKFTAVLEKLTQCSRQRRHSEDPVALLKQALYNVRAHEGFLKVLLTDASSCEKVVELLQTDLSSQLKILTETLKPSETAPAQRVITSFKALSSMWSRLLDEAELLNFLHNISVNLRPFVASQASVGSEAGLDSLQGAAEVKSDEQRVAESSGEQIDPAQAETKEWLMPEAASSYSELPLQYNGFCGYTLVNSDGLLLPGNPHIGVLKHEGKLYAFSSKEAALKFASSPDAFAAEVVEKVKRSPELIPLLNLHQQLSYANPYSVVKKEENLGTGSSCKCDSGTQTDIHPIETNIDKSYEWNEWELRRKALQLVNLRKKVTHSSQTNQSHMRRENATQTWLQKDAACQSKRDCGSNATVPHVYLAGVTGQKQAHVVKVNLSKPAYED
;
A
#
# COMPACT_ATOMS: atom_id res chain seq x y z
N MET A 1 -32.11 -6.93 5.31
CA MET A 1 -31.97 -6.83 3.84
C MET A 1 -30.74 -7.60 3.44
N SER A 2 -30.67 -8.17 2.23
CA SER A 2 -29.36 -8.58 1.73
C SER A 2 -28.55 -7.29 1.51
N GLN A 3 -27.30 -7.24 1.98
CA GLN A 3 -26.38 -6.11 1.78
C GLN A 3 -26.29 -5.72 0.29
N PHE A 4 -26.55 -6.70 -0.58
CA PHE A 4 -26.62 -6.60 -2.03
C PHE A 4 -27.73 -5.70 -2.58
N ASP A 5 -28.91 -5.68 -1.95
CA ASP A 5 -30.02 -4.84 -2.42
C ASP A 5 -29.74 -3.35 -2.19
N ALA A 6 -29.13 -3.00 -1.05
CA ALA A 6 -28.73 -1.63 -0.73
C ALA A 6 -27.58 -1.13 -1.61
N GLU A 7 -26.61 -2.00 -1.94
CA GLU A 7 -25.52 -1.66 -2.86
C GLU A 7 -26.02 -1.36 -4.27
N ARG A 8 -27.02 -2.11 -4.77
CA ARG A 8 -27.61 -1.88 -6.10
C ARG A 8 -28.38 -0.56 -6.16
N ASP A 9 -29.12 -0.23 -5.10
CA ASP A 9 -29.85 1.04 -5.02
C ASP A 9 -28.88 2.24 -5.00
N ILE A 10 -27.76 2.12 -4.28
CA ILE A 10 -26.69 3.13 -4.31
C ILE A 10 -26.07 3.26 -5.70
N GLN A 11 -25.79 2.16 -6.40
CA GLN A 11 -25.24 2.21 -7.76
C GLN A 11 -26.17 2.91 -8.75
N ASN A 12 -27.49 2.68 -8.66
CA ASN A 12 -28.47 3.39 -9.50
C ASN A 12 -28.44 4.91 -9.23
N ILE A 13 -28.41 5.31 -7.96
CA ILE A 13 -28.31 6.72 -7.56
C ILE A 13 -27.02 7.36 -8.08
N VAL A 14 -25.89 6.64 -7.98
CA VAL A 14 -24.60 7.09 -8.50
C VAL A 14 -24.67 7.32 -10.01
N GLY A 15 -25.24 6.38 -10.77
CA GLY A 15 -25.40 6.50 -12.22
C GLY A 15 -26.22 7.74 -12.62
N GLU A 16 -27.33 8.00 -11.93
CA GLU A 16 -28.16 9.19 -12.17
C GLU A 16 -27.43 10.49 -11.83
N LEU A 17 -26.70 10.53 -10.72
CA LEU A 17 -25.90 11.70 -10.31
C LEU A 17 -24.78 12.00 -11.30
N VAL A 18 -24.07 10.99 -11.81
CA VAL A 18 -23.04 11.15 -12.84
C VAL A 18 -23.64 11.76 -14.11
N GLN A 19 -24.81 11.28 -14.55
CA GLN A 19 -25.50 11.82 -15.73
C GLN A 19 -25.93 13.28 -15.50
N GLU A 20 -26.47 13.60 -14.34
CA GLU A 20 -26.94 14.95 -14.00
C GLU A 20 -25.78 15.96 -13.86
N CYS A 21 -24.66 15.57 -13.26
CA CYS A 21 -23.43 16.38 -13.23
C CYS A 21 -22.88 16.62 -14.63
N THR A 22 -22.87 15.58 -15.48
CA THR A 22 -22.42 15.67 -16.88
C THR A 22 -23.31 16.63 -17.68
N ARG A 23 -24.63 16.58 -17.49
CA ARG A 23 -25.59 17.52 -18.10
C ARG A 23 -25.32 18.98 -17.72
N ARG A 24 -24.79 19.21 -16.52
CA ARG A 24 -24.39 20.53 -16.01
C ARG A 24 -22.96 20.94 -16.41
N GLY A 25 -22.28 20.14 -17.23
CA GLY A 25 -20.94 20.44 -17.75
C GLY A 25 -19.78 19.98 -16.86
N HIS A 26 -20.04 19.17 -15.83
CA HIS A 26 -19.02 18.64 -14.93
C HIS A 26 -18.80 17.14 -15.17
N VAL A 27 -17.61 16.76 -15.64
CA VAL A 27 -17.22 15.35 -15.80
C VAL A 27 -16.60 14.87 -14.49
N LEU A 28 -17.33 14.02 -13.76
CA LEU A 28 -16.92 13.47 -12.47
C LEU A 28 -16.75 11.95 -12.58
N THR A 29 -15.83 11.37 -11.81
CA THR A 29 -15.62 9.92 -11.77
C THR A 29 -16.71 9.25 -10.92
N GLU A 30 -17.10 8.03 -11.30
CA GLU A 30 -18.07 7.22 -10.54
C GLU A 30 -17.60 6.98 -9.10
N THR A 31 -16.29 6.80 -8.90
CA THR A 31 -15.66 6.65 -7.58
C THR A 31 -15.89 7.86 -6.68
N LEU A 32 -15.76 9.08 -7.21
CA LEU A 32 -16.00 10.32 -6.45
C LEU A 32 -17.46 10.45 -6.04
N VAL A 33 -18.38 10.19 -6.97
CA VAL A 33 -19.82 10.25 -6.71
C VAL A 33 -20.22 9.18 -5.68
N THR A 34 -19.69 7.96 -5.82
CA THR A 34 -19.91 6.87 -4.86
C THR A 34 -19.43 7.23 -3.46
N PHE A 35 -18.22 7.79 -3.34
CA PHE A 35 -17.70 8.25 -2.06
C PHE A 35 -18.60 9.34 -1.45
N MET A 36 -19.02 10.31 -2.25
CA MET A 36 -19.89 11.40 -1.78
C MET A 36 -21.25 10.88 -1.30
N VAL A 37 -21.88 9.97 -2.05
CA VAL A 37 -23.16 9.34 -1.66
C VAL A 37 -23.01 8.63 -0.31
N LYS A 38 -21.95 7.83 -0.15
CA LYS A 38 -21.67 7.14 1.13
C LYS A 38 -21.41 8.13 2.27
N ALA A 39 -20.65 9.20 2.02
CA ALA A 39 -20.37 10.23 3.02
C ALA A 39 -21.64 10.93 3.49
N VAL A 40 -22.55 11.30 2.57
CA VAL A 40 -23.83 11.94 2.92
C VAL A 40 -24.74 11.01 3.71
N ILE A 41 -24.76 9.71 3.39
CA ILE A 41 -25.52 8.70 4.14
C ILE A 41 -24.97 8.52 5.57
N LEU A 42 -23.64 8.61 5.75
CA LEU A 42 -23.01 8.39 7.05
C LEU A 42 -23.12 9.58 8.01
N ASP A 43 -23.37 10.78 7.50
CA ASP A 43 -23.48 12.00 8.30
C ASP A 43 -24.83 12.06 9.05
N PRO A 44 -24.83 11.99 10.39
CA PRO A 44 -26.04 11.95 11.19
C PRO A 44 -26.89 13.22 11.08
N THR A 45 -26.31 14.36 10.67
CA THR A 45 -27.05 15.62 10.53
C THR A 45 -28.03 15.60 9.36
N ASN A 46 -27.80 14.72 8.38
CA ASN A 46 -28.68 14.59 7.22
C ASN A 46 -29.97 13.82 7.55
N GLY A 47 -30.03 13.14 8.70
CA GLY A 47 -31.19 12.37 9.14
C GLY A 47 -31.54 11.19 8.23
N ILE A 48 -30.57 10.68 7.46
CA ILE A 48 -30.70 9.50 6.60
C ILE A 48 -30.15 8.33 7.41
N ASP A 49 -31.01 7.36 7.73
CA ASP A 49 -30.60 6.19 8.50
C ASP A 49 -30.01 5.13 7.56
N ALA A 50 -28.73 4.82 7.74
CA ALA A 50 -28.00 3.84 6.95
C ALA A 50 -28.53 2.40 7.11
N GLU A 51 -29.26 2.11 8.20
CA GLU A 51 -29.79 0.76 8.49
C GLU A 51 -31.22 0.56 7.97
N ARG A 52 -31.90 1.64 7.55
CA ARG A 52 -33.28 1.62 7.05
C ARG A 52 -33.30 1.61 5.51
N LYS A 53 -34.36 1.03 4.92
CA LYS A 53 -34.65 1.20 3.49
C LYS A 53 -34.82 2.68 3.15
N LEU A 54 -34.05 3.17 2.18
CA LEU A 54 -34.21 4.50 1.60
C LEU A 54 -35.63 4.62 1.01
N THR A 55 -36.40 5.59 1.49
CA THR A 55 -37.67 5.94 0.84
C THR A 55 -37.41 6.81 -0.39
N GLU A 56 -38.38 6.92 -1.31
CA GLU A 56 -38.24 7.81 -2.48
C GLU A 56 -37.91 9.26 -2.08
N GLN A 57 -38.46 9.73 -0.94
CA GLN A 57 -38.15 11.04 -0.39
C GLN A 57 -36.70 11.14 0.11
N ASP A 58 -36.19 10.10 0.76
CA ASP A 58 -34.79 10.04 1.21
C ASP A 58 -33.84 10.00 0.01
N THR A 59 -34.20 9.27 -1.05
CA THR A 59 -33.43 9.20 -2.30
C THR A 59 -33.33 10.56 -2.98
N GLU A 60 -34.43 11.29 -3.11
CA GLU A 60 -34.42 12.64 -3.71
C GLU A 60 -33.67 13.65 -2.83
N LYS A 61 -33.81 13.56 -1.50
CA LYS A 61 -33.03 14.38 -0.56
C LYS A 61 -31.54 14.10 -0.67
N LEU A 62 -31.16 12.82 -0.73
CA LEU A 62 -29.77 12.37 -0.90
C LEU A 62 -29.18 12.90 -2.21
N LYS A 63 -29.89 12.75 -3.34
CA LYS A 63 -29.45 13.29 -4.63
C LYS A 63 -29.23 14.80 -4.56
N LYS A 64 -30.16 15.54 -3.96
CA LYS A 64 -30.05 16.99 -3.81
C LYS A 64 -28.80 17.38 -3.01
N LEU A 65 -28.59 16.77 -1.84
CA LEU A 65 -27.44 17.04 -0.98
C LEU A 65 -26.11 16.68 -1.67
N CYS A 66 -26.06 15.55 -2.39
CA CYS A 66 -24.89 15.17 -3.17
C CYS A 66 -24.62 16.17 -4.30
N LEU A 67 -25.64 16.61 -5.05
CA LEU A 67 -25.47 17.61 -6.11
C LEU A 67 -24.98 18.96 -5.58
N GLU A 68 -25.50 19.41 -4.44
CA GLU A 68 -25.04 20.64 -3.78
C GLU A 68 -23.55 20.54 -3.42
N LYS A 69 -23.12 19.44 -2.79
CA LYS A 69 -21.71 19.22 -2.43
C LYS A 69 -20.78 19.00 -3.63
N LEU A 70 -21.23 18.30 -4.68
CA LEU A 70 -20.40 17.99 -5.86
C LEU A 70 -20.20 19.20 -6.79
N LEU A 71 -21.16 20.12 -6.82
CA LEU A 71 -21.14 21.31 -7.67
C LEU A 71 -20.62 22.56 -6.95
N GLU A 72 -20.27 22.45 -5.67
CA GLU A 72 -19.69 23.52 -4.88
C GLU A 72 -18.32 23.95 -5.46
N LYS A 73 -18.17 25.24 -5.80
CA LYS A 73 -16.94 25.77 -6.38
C LYS A 73 -16.00 26.25 -5.27
N GLY A 74 -14.75 25.77 -5.29
CA GLY A 74 -13.71 26.21 -4.36
C GLY A 74 -13.87 25.68 -2.93
N SER A 75 -14.62 24.58 -2.75
CA SER A 75 -14.82 23.92 -1.46
C SER A 75 -13.58 23.15 -1.02
N PRO A 76 -12.93 23.50 0.10
CA PRO A 76 -11.76 22.76 0.60
C PRO A 76 -12.05 21.30 0.92
N SER A 77 -13.25 20.98 1.41
CA SER A 77 -13.67 19.60 1.66
C SER A 77 -13.72 18.79 0.36
N LEU A 78 -14.37 19.31 -0.70
CA LEU A 78 -14.46 18.62 -1.99
C LEU A 78 -13.07 18.43 -2.63
N ASP A 79 -12.22 19.45 -2.59
CA ASP A 79 -10.86 19.36 -3.12
C ASP A 79 -10.00 18.35 -2.33
N SER A 80 -10.20 18.23 -1.02
CA SER A 80 -9.55 17.21 -0.19
C SER A 80 -9.96 15.80 -0.60
N ILE A 81 -11.26 15.56 -0.81
CA ILE A 81 -11.78 14.26 -1.23
C ILE A 81 -11.27 13.90 -2.62
N LYS A 82 -11.27 14.85 -3.56
CA LYS A 82 -10.72 14.64 -4.91
C LYS A 82 -9.23 14.31 -4.87
N MET A 83 -8.45 15.05 -4.08
CA MET A 83 -7.03 14.80 -3.90
C MET A 83 -6.76 13.41 -3.31
N GLN A 84 -7.50 13.05 -2.26
CA GLN A 84 -7.39 11.73 -1.63
C GLN A 84 -7.69 10.64 -2.67
N LEU A 85 -8.84 10.68 -3.34
CA LEU A 85 -9.22 9.69 -4.35
C LEU A 85 -8.22 9.62 -5.50
N TYR A 86 -7.73 10.76 -5.99
CA TYR A 86 -6.69 10.81 -7.00
C TYR A 86 -5.44 10.06 -6.55
N PHE A 87 -4.95 10.34 -5.33
CA PHE A 87 -3.78 9.65 -4.80
C PHE A 87 -4.01 8.15 -4.72
N TYR A 88 -5.10 7.69 -4.11
CA TYR A 88 -5.34 6.25 -3.94
C TYR A 88 -5.65 5.49 -5.24
N MET A 89 -6.12 6.17 -6.29
CA MET A 89 -6.35 5.56 -7.60
C MET A 89 -5.09 5.50 -8.47
N ASN A 90 -4.16 6.45 -8.29
CA ASN A 90 -2.99 6.58 -9.17
C ASN A 90 -1.69 6.11 -8.50
N TYR A 91 -1.59 6.16 -7.18
CA TYR A 91 -0.44 5.66 -6.44
C TYR A 91 -0.63 4.18 -6.10
N THR A 92 0.29 3.35 -6.59
CA THR A 92 0.36 1.92 -6.29
C THR A 92 1.71 1.56 -5.65
N SER A 93 1.84 0.34 -5.14
CA SER A 93 3.10 -0.16 -4.63
C SER A 93 4.18 -0.15 -5.73
N GLN A 94 5.43 0.15 -5.35
CA GLN A 94 6.56 0.14 -6.28
C GLN A 94 6.61 -1.14 -7.14
N ARG A 95 6.28 -2.29 -6.53
CA ARG A 95 6.29 -3.59 -7.21
C ARG A 95 5.22 -3.70 -8.30
N GLU A 96 4.01 -3.23 -8.04
CA GLU A 96 2.94 -3.25 -9.04
C GLU A 96 3.24 -2.28 -10.18
N PHE A 97 3.72 -1.09 -9.85
CA PHE A 97 4.09 -0.09 -10.85
C PHE A 97 5.16 -0.60 -11.81
N LEU A 98 6.23 -1.23 -11.29
CA LEU A 98 7.29 -1.81 -12.14
C LEU A 98 6.76 -2.91 -13.06
N LYS A 99 5.81 -3.74 -12.59
CA LYS A 99 5.17 -4.74 -13.46
C LYS A 99 4.40 -4.09 -14.61
N GLU A 100 3.66 -3.02 -14.33
CA GLU A 100 2.90 -2.29 -15.36
C GLU A 100 3.83 -1.66 -16.41
N ILE A 101 4.97 -1.10 -15.99
CA ILE A 101 6.00 -0.59 -16.91
C ILE A 101 6.53 -1.69 -17.82
N HIS A 102 6.91 -2.84 -17.24
CA HIS A 102 7.46 -3.96 -18.03
C HIS A 102 6.42 -4.51 -19.01
N VAL A 103 5.16 -4.67 -18.58
CA VAL A 103 4.05 -5.07 -19.46
C VAL A 103 3.82 -4.05 -20.57
N SER A 104 3.87 -2.75 -20.26
CA SER A 104 3.73 -1.67 -21.24
C SER A 104 4.86 -1.70 -22.27
N LEU A 105 6.11 -1.84 -21.83
CA LEU A 105 7.27 -1.97 -22.69
C LEU A 105 7.17 -3.20 -23.61
N ASP A 106 6.83 -4.36 -23.05
CA ASP A 106 6.63 -5.59 -23.82
C ASP A 106 5.49 -5.44 -24.84
N SER A 107 4.39 -4.78 -24.47
CA SER A 107 3.27 -4.51 -25.39
C SER A 107 3.69 -3.63 -26.57
N ARG A 108 4.55 -2.63 -26.34
CA ARG A 108 5.09 -1.73 -27.37
C ARG A 108 6.08 -2.44 -28.29
N LEU A 109 6.87 -3.38 -27.75
CA LEU A 109 7.85 -4.15 -28.51
C LEU A 109 7.22 -5.35 -29.24
N CYS A 110 6.05 -5.83 -28.80
CA CYS A 110 5.38 -7.00 -29.35
C CYS A 110 5.15 -6.94 -30.88
N PRO A 111 4.68 -5.82 -31.49
CA PRO A 111 4.53 -5.73 -32.94
C PRO A 111 5.85 -5.88 -33.69
N LEU A 112 6.92 -5.27 -33.19
CA LEU A 112 8.25 -5.35 -33.80
C LEU A 112 8.84 -6.75 -33.66
N SER A 113 8.70 -7.37 -32.48
CA SER A 113 9.09 -8.76 -32.24
C SER A 113 8.37 -9.71 -33.21
N ARG A 114 7.05 -9.58 -33.38
CA ARG A 114 6.28 -10.38 -34.35
C ARG A 114 6.76 -10.18 -35.79
N GLN A 115 7.05 -8.94 -36.18
CA GLN A 115 7.61 -8.65 -37.51
C GLN A 115 8.97 -9.32 -37.75
N ILE A 116 9.80 -9.48 -36.71
CA ILE A 116 11.08 -10.19 -36.79
C ILE A 116 10.84 -11.71 -36.84
N THR A 117 9.99 -12.24 -35.97
CA THR A 117 9.80 -13.70 -35.81
C THR A 117 9.06 -14.33 -36.99
N ASP A 118 8.10 -13.61 -37.57
CA ASP A 118 7.17 -14.11 -38.59
C ASP A 118 7.71 -13.88 -40.02
N CYS A 119 8.78 -13.10 -40.18
CA CYS A 119 9.45 -12.90 -41.46
C CYS A 119 9.97 -14.23 -42.03
N ARG A 120 9.92 -14.36 -43.36
CA ARG A 120 10.55 -15.47 -44.11
C ARG A 120 11.52 -14.87 -45.11
N VAL A 121 12.81 -15.03 -44.85
CA VAL A 121 13.87 -14.47 -45.68
C VAL A 121 14.10 -15.36 -46.90
N LYS A 122 13.93 -14.82 -48.10
CA LYS A 122 14.24 -15.47 -49.39
C LYS A 122 15.35 -14.75 -50.15
N THR A 123 15.48 -13.43 -49.97
CA THR A 123 16.49 -12.60 -50.65
C THR A 123 17.52 -12.01 -49.67
N SER A 124 18.68 -11.60 -50.18
CA SER A 124 19.70 -10.91 -49.37
C SER A 124 19.20 -9.58 -48.81
N GLN A 125 18.39 -8.82 -49.58
CA GLN A 125 17.82 -7.56 -49.12
C GLN A 125 16.83 -7.75 -47.96
N GLU A 126 16.04 -8.82 -47.97
CA GLU A 126 15.17 -9.19 -46.85
C GLU A 126 15.96 -9.60 -45.60
N SER A 127 17.12 -10.24 -45.79
CA SER A 127 18.05 -10.59 -44.71
C SER A 127 18.56 -9.33 -44.01
N ASP A 128 18.99 -8.33 -44.78
CA ASP A 128 19.46 -7.06 -44.25
C ASP A 128 18.34 -6.28 -43.55
N ALA A 129 17.12 -6.31 -44.11
CA ALA A 129 15.96 -5.65 -43.50
C ALA A 129 15.59 -6.27 -42.14
N VAL A 130 15.61 -7.60 -42.01
CA VAL A 130 15.37 -8.28 -40.73
C VAL A 130 16.47 -7.96 -39.72
N TYR A 131 17.73 -7.95 -40.15
CA TYR A 131 18.86 -7.60 -39.27
C TYR A 131 18.74 -6.15 -38.76
N SER A 132 18.37 -5.20 -39.62
CA SER A 132 18.08 -3.82 -39.21
C SER A 132 16.93 -3.73 -38.22
N ARG A 133 15.87 -4.54 -38.36
CA ARG A 133 14.78 -4.59 -37.37
C ARG A 133 15.23 -5.14 -36.02
N ILE A 134 16.13 -6.12 -36.00
CA ILE A 134 16.73 -6.62 -34.75
C ILE A 134 17.52 -5.50 -34.07
N ILE A 135 18.30 -4.71 -34.82
CA ILE A 135 19.02 -3.55 -34.28
C ILE A 135 18.03 -2.54 -33.67
N THR A 136 16.95 -2.20 -34.39
CA THR A 136 15.89 -1.31 -33.86
C THR A 136 15.26 -1.86 -32.59
N TYR A 137 14.99 -3.17 -32.54
CA TYR A 137 14.44 -3.82 -31.36
C TYR A 137 15.38 -3.69 -30.15
N ILE A 138 16.67 -3.95 -30.32
CA ILE A 138 17.68 -3.81 -29.26
C ILE A 138 17.77 -2.36 -28.77
N LEU A 139 17.77 -1.39 -29.68
CA LEU A 139 17.79 0.04 -29.31
C LEU A 139 16.58 0.44 -28.46
N LEU A 140 15.38 0.02 -28.88
CA LEU A 140 14.15 0.33 -28.17
C LEU A 140 14.05 -0.39 -26.81
N GLN A 141 14.57 -1.62 -26.72
CA GLN A 141 14.58 -2.36 -25.45
C GLN A 141 15.59 -1.79 -24.45
N SER A 142 16.77 -1.37 -24.92
CA SER A 142 17.84 -0.88 -24.04
C SER A 142 17.71 0.60 -23.69
N SER A 143 16.86 1.36 -24.39
CA SER A 143 16.73 2.83 -24.28
C SER A 143 18.07 3.58 -24.37
N MET A 144 19.09 2.98 -24.99
CA MET A 144 20.42 3.57 -25.17
C MET A 144 20.53 4.18 -26.57
N GLY A 145 19.86 5.31 -26.78
CA GLY A 145 19.87 6.05 -28.04
C GLY A 145 18.63 5.82 -28.91
N SER A 146 18.52 6.61 -29.98
CA SER A 146 17.37 6.57 -30.90
C SER A 146 17.67 5.70 -32.13
N PRO A 147 16.67 5.01 -32.70
CA PRO A 147 16.79 4.36 -34.02
C PRO A 147 17.13 5.32 -35.17
N THR A 148 16.94 6.62 -34.97
CA THR A 148 17.29 7.67 -35.94
C THR A 148 18.74 8.13 -35.81
N ASP A 149 19.42 7.80 -34.71
CA ASP A 149 20.80 8.20 -34.47
C ASP A 149 21.77 7.19 -35.09
N VAL A 150 22.63 7.67 -35.98
CA VAL A 150 23.54 6.83 -36.77
C VAL A 150 24.58 6.17 -35.87
N ASP A 151 25.10 6.90 -34.88
CA ASP A 151 26.14 6.40 -33.98
C ASP A 151 25.60 5.30 -33.08
N SER A 152 24.43 5.50 -32.46
CA SER A 152 23.74 4.48 -31.68
C SER A 152 23.43 3.20 -32.49
N VAL A 153 23.01 3.36 -33.75
CA VAL A 153 22.78 2.22 -34.66
C VAL A 153 24.08 1.47 -34.97
N GLN A 154 25.19 2.19 -35.19
CA GLN A 154 26.50 1.59 -35.44
C GLN A 154 27.04 0.86 -34.21
N GLU A 155 26.90 1.43 -33.01
CA GLU A 155 27.27 0.78 -31.75
C GLU A 155 26.54 -0.55 -31.54
N VAL A 156 25.21 -0.56 -31.72
CA VAL A 156 24.41 -1.80 -31.60
C VAL A 156 24.79 -2.79 -32.68
N LYS A 157 25.01 -2.32 -33.92
CA LYS A 157 25.42 -3.20 -35.02
C LYS A 157 26.75 -3.89 -34.71
N ALA A 158 27.74 -3.15 -34.22
CA ALA A 158 29.05 -3.70 -33.86
C ALA A 158 28.95 -4.68 -32.69
N ALA A 159 28.19 -4.33 -31.64
CA ALA A 159 27.95 -5.23 -30.51
C ALA A 159 27.24 -6.52 -30.94
N LEU A 160 26.19 -6.40 -31.76
CA LEU A 160 25.45 -7.55 -32.27
C LEU A 160 26.32 -8.43 -33.18
N GLN A 161 27.12 -7.84 -34.08
CA GLN A 161 28.01 -8.61 -34.96
C GLN A 161 29.08 -9.41 -34.21
N SER A 162 29.47 -8.97 -33.01
CA SER A 162 30.45 -9.71 -32.18
C SER A 162 29.91 -11.03 -31.61
N ILE A 163 28.58 -11.14 -31.45
CA ILE A 163 27.91 -12.31 -30.87
C ILE A 163 26.99 -13.05 -31.85
N PHE A 164 26.53 -12.37 -32.89
CA PHE A 164 25.55 -12.83 -33.84
C PHE A 164 25.84 -12.23 -35.22
N PRO A 165 26.81 -12.79 -35.96
CA PRO A 165 27.12 -12.36 -37.31
C PRO A 165 25.92 -12.55 -38.27
N GLN A 166 25.87 -11.78 -39.35
CA GLN A 166 24.79 -11.90 -40.35
C GLN A 166 24.66 -13.31 -40.97
N SER A 167 25.74 -14.11 -40.97
CA SER A 167 25.71 -15.50 -41.41
C SER A 167 24.81 -16.39 -40.55
N GLU A 168 24.69 -16.09 -39.25
CA GLU A 168 23.87 -16.86 -38.31
C GLU A 168 22.37 -16.54 -38.39
N LEU A 169 22.01 -15.48 -39.10
CA LEU A 169 20.60 -15.10 -39.28
C LEU A 169 19.79 -16.24 -39.92
N ARG A 170 20.38 -17.01 -40.83
CA ARG A 170 19.70 -18.17 -41.44
C ARG A 170 19.28 -19.20 -40.39
N SER A 171 20.18 -19.54 -39.47
CA SER A 171 19.92 -20.49 -38.39
C SER A 171 18.83 -19.97 -37.45
N PHE A 172 18.86 -18.68 -37.11
CA PHE A 172 17.81 -18.01 -36.34
C PHE A 172 16.43 -18.12 -37.01
N MET A 173 16.35 -17.96 -38.34
CA MET A 173 15.07 -18.05 -39.07
C MET A 173 14.41 -19.43 -39.02
N PHE A 174 15.17 -20.51 -38.80
CA PHE A 174 14.64 -21.88 -38.67
C PHE A 174 14.08 -22.21 -37.29
N LEU A 175 14.33 -21.38 -36.28
CA LEU A 175 13.84 -21.62 -34.93
C LEU A 175 12.31 -21.46 -34.83
N PRO A 176 11.65 -22.19 -33.91
CA PRO A 176 10.24 -21.97 -33.64
C PRO A 176 10.04 -20.57 -33.02
N LYS A 177 8.85 -19.99 -33.22
CA LYS A 177 8.52 -18.62 -32.82
C LYS A 177 8.93 -18.29 -31.37
N LYS A 178 8.56 -19.14 -30.42
CA LYS A 178 8.93 -18.97 -29.00
C LYS A 178 10.45 -18.91 -28.78
N LYS A 179 11.23 -19.74 -29.48
CA LYS A 179 12.70 -19.74 -29.38
C LYS A 179 13.33 -18.52 -30.04
N LYS A 180 12.72 -18.01 -31.11
CA LYS A 180 13.14 -16.74 -31.71
C LYS A 180 12.93 -15.56 -30.75
N GLU A 181 11.80 -15.53 -30.07
CA GLU A 181 11.50 -14.50 -29.05
C GLU A 181 12.49 -14.57 -27.88
N GLU A 182 12.73 -15.77 -27.33
CA GLU A 182 13.73 -15.99 -26.27
C GLU A 182 15.14 -15.57 -26.71
N GLN A 183 15.58 -15.98 -27.91
CA GLN A 183 16.90 -15.62 -28.43
C GLN A 183 17.01 -14.12 -28.74
N LEU A 184 15.94 -13.48 -29.21
CA LEU A 184 15.93 -12.05 -29.49
C LEU A 184 16.12 -11.23 -28.20
N GLN A 185 15.44 -11.61 -27.12
CA GLN A 185 15.64 -11.02 -25.80
C GLN A 185 17.07 -11.26 -25.28
N GLU A 186 17.61 -12.46 -25.49
CA GLU A 186 18.98 -12.80 -25.10
C GLU A 186 20.02 -11.95 -25.85
N LEU A 187 19.88 -11.81 -27.17
CA LEU A 187 20.74 -10.97 -28.00
C LEU A 187 20.69 -9.51 -27.58
N ALA A 188 19.51 -9.01 -27.20
CA ALA A 188 19.35 -7.65 -26.70
C ALA A 188 20.07 -7.44 -25.36
N MET A 189 19.93 -8.37 -24.42
CA MET A 189 20.65 -8.31 -23.13
C MET A 189 22.17 -8.32 -23.33
N ILE A 190 22.68 -9.25 -24.15
CA ILE A 190 24.13 -9.36 -24.36
C ILE A 190 24.66 -8.12 -25.09
N SER A 191 23.98 -7.68 -26.16
CA SER A 191 24.38 -6.49 -26.93
C SER A 191 24.37 -5.23 -26.07
N THR A 192 23.38 -5.08 -25.18
CA THR A 192 23.32 -3.96 -24.22
C THR A 192 24.51 -4.00 -23.27
N GLY A 193 24.84 -5.17 -22.70
CA GLY A 193 26.01 -5.35 -21.84
C GLY A 193 27.33 -5.00 -22.53
N ILE A 194 27.51 -5.44 -23.78
CA ILE A 194 28.70 -5.13 -24.59
C ILE A 194 28.80 -3.62 -24.83
N ARG A 195 27.69 -2.95 -25.15
CA ARG A 195 27.68 -1.49 -25.36
C ARG A 195 28.07 -0.73 -24.11
N LEU A 196 27.53 -1.12 -22.94
CA LEU A 196 27.88 -0.50 -21.66
C LEU A 196 29.37 -0.66 -21.37
N PHE A 197 29.92 -1.86 -21.60
CA PHE A 197 31.35 -2.11 -21.42
C PHE A 197 32.22 -1.31 -22.40
N ASN A 198 31.84 -1.26 -23.67
CA ASN A 198 32.58 -0.52 -24.70
C ASN A 198 32.59 0.98 -24.38
N LYS A 199 31.46 1.55 -23.94
CA LYS A 199 31.40 2.96 -23.51
C LYS A 199 32.29 3.23 -22.30
N ALA A 200 32.26 2.35 -21.29
CA ALA A 200 33.13 2.47 -20.12
C ALA A 200 34.62 2.31 -20.45
N SER A 201 34.96 1.62 -21.54
CA SER A 201 36.35 1.32 -21.94
C SER A 201 36.95 2.34 -22.91
N GLN A 202 36.17 3.32 -23.39
CA GLN A 202 36.64 4.37 -24.30
C GLN A 202 37.53 5.40 -23.60
N ASP A 203 37.35 5.62 -22.29
CA ASP A 203 38.23 6.48 -21.49
C ASP A 203 39.46 5.73 -20.98
N ARG A 204 40.59 5.89 -21.68
CA ARG A 204 41.84 5.19 -21.39
C ARG A 204 42.82 5.94 -20.46
N GLU A 205 42.50 7.16 -20.01
CA GLU A 205 43.48 8.02 -19.31
C GLU A 205 43.07 8.54 -17.91
N GLY A 206 41.94 8.13 -17.35
CA GLY A 206 41.53 8.54 -16.00
C GLY A 206 40.28 7.81 -15.54
N GLN A 207 40.01 7.79 -14.24
CA GLN A 207 38.86 7.10 -13.65
C GLN A 207 37.56 7.46 -14.41
N PHE A 208 37.04 6.54 -15.21
CA PHE A 208 35.75 6.70 -15.88
C PHE A 208 34.67 6.97 -14.82
N ASP A 209 34.03 8.14 -14.87
CA ASP A 209 32.94 8.45 -13.97
C ASP A 209 31.67 7.73 -14.44
N ILE A 210 31.21 6.77 -13.65
CA ILE A 210 30.00 5.98 -13.93
C ILE A 210 28.76 6.87 -14.03
N ARG A 211 28.80 8.05 -13.42
CA ARG A 211 27.76 9.07 -13.57
C ARG A 211 27.59 9.50 -15.02
N GLU A 212 28.62 9.43 -15.86
CA GLU A 212 28.50 9.72 -17.28
C GLU A 212 27.70 8.66 -18.03
N LEU A 213 27.85 7.40 -17.63
CA LEU A 213 27.18 6.25 -18.25
C LEU A 213 25.67 6.19 -17.96
N LEU A 214 25.19 6.83 -16.89
CA LEU A 214 23.78 6.77 -16.49
C LEU A 214 22.83 7.28 -17.58
N PRO A 215 21.60 6.74 -17.68
CA PRO A 215 20.57 7.30 -18.56
C PRO A 215 20.38 8.80 -18.29
N THR A 216 20.32 9.63 -19.33
CA THR A 216 20.09 11.07 -19.19
C THR A 216 18.81 11.36 -18.42
N VAL A 217 17.74 10.63 -18.76
CA VAL A 217 16.43 10.67 -18.07
C VAL A 217 16.59 10.44 -16.56
N LEU A 218 17.46 9.53 -16.14
CA LEU A 218 17.71 9.27 -14.72
C LEU A 218 18.45 10.42 -14.04
N LYS A 219 19.45 11.01 -14.70
CA LYS A 219 20.20 12.17 -14.14
C LYS A 219 19.28 13.36 -13.92
N ASP A 220 18.42 13.63 -14.89
CA ASP A 220 17.43 14.71 -14.83
C ASP A 220 16.41 14.44 -13.72
N ALA A 221 15.91 13.20 -13.62
CA ALA A 221 14.95 12.79 -12.60
C ALA A 221 15.53 12.87 -11.18
N LEU A 222 16.77 12.40 -10.96
CA LEU A 222 17.45 12.44 -9.66
C LEU A 222 17.72 13.87 -9.17
N SER A 223 18.12 14.77 -10.08
CA SER A 223 18.42 16.15 -9.71
C SER A 223 17.16 16.96 -9.38
N SER A 224 16.04 16.68 -10.06
CA SER A 224 14.84 17.52 -10.01
C SER A 224 13.72 16.99 -9.11
N THR A 225 13.44 15.68 -9.12
CA THR A 225 12.23 15.10 -8.51
C THR A 225 12.22 15.29 -7.00
N GLY A 226 13.25 14.79 -6.33
CA GLY A 226 13.36 14.88 -4.87
C GLY A 226 13.39 16.34 -4.38
N GLN A 227 14.10 17.23 -5.08
CA GLN A 227 14.16 18.65 -4.73
C GLN A 227 12.79 19.33 -4.89
N THR A 228 12.05 19.01 -5.96
CA THR A 228 10.73 19.56 -6.22
C THR A 228 9.73 19.14 -5.14
N ILE A 229 9.71 17.85 -4.79
CA ILE A 229 8.83 17.31 -3.73
C ILE A 229 9.19 17.92 -2.38
N ARG A 230 10.49 18.04 -2.04
CA ARG A 230 10.94 18.68 -0.78
C ARG A 230 10.52 20.15 -0.69
N LYS A 231 10.66 20.91 -1.78
CA LYS A 231 10.24 22.30 -1.86
C LYS A 231 8.73 22.42 -1.61
N GLU A 232 7.93 21.66 -2.35
CA GLU A 232 6.47 21.66 -2.22
C GLU A 232 5.99 21.23 -0.83
N LEU A 233 6.68 20.24 -0.24
CA LEU A 233 6.42 19.81 1.14
C LEU A 233 6.70 20.92 2.14
N SER A 234 7.78 21.70 1.95
CA SER A 234 8.12 22.82 2.83
C SER A 234 7.09 23.96 2.76
N GLU A 235 6.60 24.27 1.56
CA GLU A 235 5.54 25.27 1.35
C GLU A 235 4.22 24.81 1.98
N THR A 236 3.85 23.55 1.75
CA THR A 236 2.65 22.92 2.33
C THR A 236 2.70 22.89 3.86
N ARG A 237 3.85 22.54 4.45
CA ARG A 237 4.05 22.56 5.92
C ARG A 237 3.87 23.94 6.51
N THR A 238 4.46 24.95 5.85
CA THR A 238 4.35 26.35 6.31
C THR A 238 2.89 26.79 6.35
N LEU A 239 2.11 26.46 5.31
CA LEU A 239 0.67 26.71 5.29
C LEU A 239 -0.07 25.95 6.40
N ALA A 240 0.28 24.67 6.61
CA ALA A 240 -0.33 23.86 7.67
C ALA A 240 -0.10 24.47 9.06
N TRP A 241 1.11 24.96 9.34
CA TRP A 241 1.43 25.63 10.60
C TRP A 241 0.68 26.95 10.77
N LYS A 242 0.56 27.76 9.71
CA LYS A 242 -0.25 29.00 9.71
C LYS A 242 -1.71 28.70 10.05
N PHE A 243 -2.35 27.75 9.36
CA PHE A 243 -3.74 27.36 9.63
C PHE A 243 -3.91 26.81 11.05
N THR A 244 -2.97 25.99 11.52
CA THR A 244 -3.01 25.44 12.88
C THR A 244 -2.94 26.57 13.92
N ALA A 245 -2.00 27.51 13.78
CA ALA A 245 -1.85 28.63 14.71
C ALA A 245 -3.08 29.56 14.77
N VAL A 246 -3.68 29.86 13.60
CA VAL A 246 -4.91 30.66 13.52
C VAL A 246 -6.07 29.94 14.23
N LEU A 247 -6.24 28.63 13.99
CA LEU A 247 -7.31 27.85 14.62
C LEU A 247 -7.09 27.66 16.13
N GLU A 248 -5.85 27.51 16.59
CA GLU A 248 -5.49 27.48 18.02
C GLU A 248 -5.95 28.78 18.72
N LYS A 249 -5.65 29.94 18.13
CA LYS A 249 -6.07 31.25 18.63
C LYS A 249 -7.59 31.43 18.64
N LEU A 250 -8.25 31.07 17.53
CA LEU A 250 -9.71 31.17 17.42
C LEU A 250 -10.42 30.27 18.43
N THR A 251 -9.88 29.08 18.71
CA THR A 251 -10.43 28.14 19.72
C THR A 251 -10.24 28.66 21.15
N GLN A 252 -9.15 29.40 21.41
CA GLN A 252 -8.94 30.06 22.71
C GLN A 252 -9.88 31.26 22.89
N CYS A 253 -10.14 32.04 21.84
CA CYS A 253 -11.04 33.20 21.87
C CYS A 253 -12.54 32.83 21.83
N SER A 254 -12.94 31.74 21.17
CA SER A 254 -14.34 31.31 21.08
C SER A 254 -14.92 30.85 22.43
N ARG A 255 -14.06 30.51 23.40
CA ARG A 255 -14.46 30.36 24.81
C ARG A 255 -15.05 31.65 25.42
N GLN A 256 -14.87 32.81 24.77
CA GLN A 256 -15.30 34.12 25.26
C GLN A 256 -16.34 34.83 24.39
N ARG A 257 -16.53 34.46 23.10
CA ARG A 257 -17.56 35.09 22.22
C ARG A 257 -18.18 34.11 21.22
N ARG A 258 -19.51 34.04 21.18
CA ARG A 258 -20.31 33.35 20.15
C ARG A 258 -20.38 34.22 18.90
N HIS A 259 -19.46 34.04 17.95
CA HIS A 259 -19.61 34.58 16.59
C HIS A 259 -19.62 33.45 15.56
N SER A 260 -20.26 33.75 14.42
CA SER A 260 -20.64 32.88 13.30
C SER A 260 -19.66 31.73 12.97
N GLU A 261 -20.20 30.52 12.88
CA GLU A 261 -19.47 29.23 12.70
C GLU A 261 -18.83 29.06 11.30
N ASP A 262 -19.30 29.80 10.30
CA ASP A 262 -19.01 29.56 8.87
C ASP A 262 -17.53 29.75 8.48
N PRO A 263 -16.80 30.80 8.91
CA PRO A 263 -15.39 30.98 8.56
C PRO A 263 -14.45 29.97 9.23
N VAL A 264 -14.81 29.49 10.44
CA VAL A 264 -13.99 28.52 11.18
C VAL A 264 -14.09 27.14 10.55
N ALA A 265 -15.27 26.75 10.06
CA ALA A 265 -15.46 25.50 9.35
C ALA A 265 -14.61 25.44 8.07
N LEU A 266 -14.60 26.51 7.26
CA LEU A 266 -13.78 26.60 6.06
C LEU A 266 -12.28 26.51 6.37
N LEU A 267 -11.81 27.19 7.42
CA LEU A 267 -10.40 27.11 7.86
C LEU A 267 -10.01 25.71 8.34
N LYS A 268 -10.92 24.98 9.00
CA LYS A 268 -10.69 23.57 9.40
C LYS A 268 -10.58 22.67 8.17
N GLN A 269 -11.51 22.80 7.21
CA GLN A 269 -11.46 22.02 5.97
C GLN A 269 -10.19 22.33 5.16
N ALA A 270 -9.76 23.60 5.13
CA ALA A 270 -8.48 24.00 4.53
C ALA A 270 -7.28 23.35 5.23
N LEU A 271 -7.27 23.32 6.58
CA LEU A 271 -6.24 22.60 7.34
C LEU A 271 -6.23 21.10 6.97
N TYR A 272 -7.39 20.46 6.89
CA TYR A 272 -7.47 19.03 6.53
C TYR A 272 -6.93 18.75 5.14
N ASN A 273 -7.23 19.62 4.17
CA ASN A 273 -6.67 19.56 2.82
C ASN A 273 -5.14 19.60 2.85
N VAL A 274 -4.57 20.65 3.46
CA VAL A 274 -3.13 20.85 3.49
C VAL A 274 -2.41 19.73 4.26
N ARG A 275 -3.00 19.21 5.34
CA ARG A 275 -2.45 18.07 6.09
C ARG A 275 -2.50 16.76 5.29
N ALA A 276 -3.57 16.53 4.52
CA ALA A 276 -3.64 15.38 3.62
C ALA A 276 -2.57 15.47 2.52
N HIS A 277 -2.38 16.66 1.94
CA HIS A 277 -1.34 16.90 0.95
C HIS A 277 0.06 16.66 1.52
N GLU A 278 0.33 17.18 2.72
CA GLU A 278 1.59 16.94 3.45
C GLU A 278 1.86 15.45 3.64
N GLY A 279 0.83 14.67 4.02
CA GLY A 279 0.93 13.21 4.17
C GLY A 279 1.31 12.51 2.86
N PHE A 280 0.65 12.85 1.75
CA PHE A 280 0.96 12.26 0.44
C PHE A 280 2.37 12.63 -0.05
N LEU A 281 2.79 13.88 0.10
CA LEU A 281 4.14 14.31 -0.25
C LEU A 281 5.22 13.60 0.59
N LYS A 282 4.96 13.31 1.87
CA LYS A 282 5.87 12.51 2.72
C LYS A 282 6.03 11.07 2.21
N VAL A 283 4.94 10.44 1.75
CA VAL A 283 4.99 9.12 1.13
C VAL A 283 5.84 9.16 -0.15
N LEU A 284 5.52 10.08 -1.06
CA LEU A 284 6.26 10.24 -2.32
C LEU A 284 7.75 10.55 -2.09
N LEU A 285 8.08 11.36 -1.08
CA LEU A 285 9.46 11.69 -0.75
C LEU A 285 10.23 10.48 -0.18
N THR A 286 9.59 9.68 0.68
CA THR A 286 10.19 8.44 1.22
C THR A 286 10.53 7.46 0.10
N ASP A 287 9.63 7.30 -0.87
CA ASP A 287 9.86 6.44 -2.03
C ASP A 287 10.94 7.02 -2.95
N ALA A 288 10.90 8.31 -3.25
CA ALA A 288 11.92 8.97 -4.07
C ALA A 288 13.31 8.86 -3.44
N SER A 289 13.43 9.04 -2.12
CA SER A 289 14.70 8.83 -1.42
C SER A 289 15.11 7.36 -1.32
N SER A 290 14.17 6.42 -1.42
CA SER A 290 14.49 5.00 -1.56
C SER A 290 15.04 4.69 -2.97
N CYS A 291 14.47 5.27 -4.03
CA CYS A 291 15.03 5.22 -5.38
C CYS A 291 16.45 5.77 -5.44
N GLU A 292 16.68 6.96 -4.86
CA GLU A 292 18.00 7.60 -4.79
C GLU A 292 19.04 6.63 -4.20
N LYS A 293 18.72 5.96 -3.07
CA LYS A 293 19.59 4.96 -2.44
C LYS A 293 19.82 3.72 -3.31
N VAL A 294 18.76 3.19 -3.96
CA VAL A 294 18.89 2.03 -4.85
C VAL A 294 19.79 2.36 -6.05
N VAL A 295 19.69 3.56 -6.59
CA VAL A 295 20.53 4.02 -7.69
C VAL A 295 22.00 4.14 -7.26
N GLU A 296 22.29 4.66 -6.07
CA GLU A 296 23.66 4.71 -5.51
C GLU A 296 24.27 3.30 -5.38
N LEU A 297 23.48 2.33 -4.92
CA LEU A 297 23.91 0.93 -4.83
C LEU A 297 24.16 0.34 -6.22
N LEU A 298 23.22 0.52 -7.16
CA LEU A 298 23.36 0.03 -8.53
C LEU A 298 24.56 0.64 -9.27
N GLN A 299 24.88 1.92 -9.02
CA GLN A 299 26.08 2.56 -9.56
C GLN A 299 27.36 1.91 -9.04
N THR A 300 27.40 1.61 -7.74
CA THR A 300 28.54 0.96 -7.10
C THR A 300 28.71 -0.46 -7.63
N ASP A 301 27.61 -1.21 -7.75
CA ASP A 301 27.60 -2.56 -8.31
C ASP A 301 28.04 -2.56 -9.79
N LEU A 302 27.52 -1.63 -10.60
CA LEU A 302 27.92 -1.47 -11.99
C LEU A 302 29.42 -1.17 -12.12
N SER A 303 29.97 -0.32 -11.25
CA SER A 303 31.42 -0.05 -11.14
C SER A 303 32.22 -1.33 -10.93
N SER A 304 31.80 -2.10 -9.93
CA SER A 304 32.51 -3.32 -9.54
C SER A 304 32.51 -4.36 -10.65
N GLN A 305 31.36 -4.54 -11.32
CA GLN A 305 31.22 -5.50 -12.40
C GLN A 305 31.99 -5.09 -13.66
N LEU A 306 32.01 -3.80 -14.02
CA LEU A 306 32.83 -3.30 -15.12
C LEU A 306 34.32 -3.51 -14.85
N LYS A 307 34.79 -3.30 -13.62
CA LYS A 307 36.18 -3.57 -13.23
C LYS A 307 36.54 -5.05 -13.34
N ILE A 308 35.71 -5.94 -12.79
CA ILE A 308 35.90 -7.40 -12.88
C ILE A 308 35.94 -7.84 -14.34
N LEU A 309 35.04 -7.33 -15.18
CA LEU A 309 35.00 -7.68 -16.60
C LEU A 309 36.24 -7.18 -17.35
N THR A 310 36.69 -5.96 -17.04
CA THR A 310 37.92 -5.38 -17.60
C THR A 310 39.15 -6.23 -17.27
N GLU A 311 39.25 -6.74 -16.03
CA GLU A 311 40.34 -7.63 -15.62
C GLU A 311 40.27 -8.99 -16.31
N THR A 312 39.07 -9.57 -16.41
CA THR A 312 38.82 -10.89 -17.02
C THR A 312 39.10 -10.91 -18.51
N LEU A 313 38.92 -9.78 -19.20
CA LEU A 313 39.15 -9.64 -20.65
C LEU A 313 40.58 -9.20 -21.00
N LYS A 314 41.49 -9.09 -20.03
CA LYS A 314 42.90 -8.81 -20.31
C LYS A 314 43.50 -9.93 -21.17
N PRO A 315 44.36 -9.59 -22.16
CA PRO A 315 44.79 -10.50 -23.22
C PRO A 315 45.62 -11.73 -22.79
N SER A 316 45.88 -11.92 -21.48
CA SER A 316 46.66 -13.04 -20.96
C SER A 316 45.85 -14.24 -20.48
N GLU A 317 44.53 -14.13 -20.25
CA GLU A 317 43.69 -15.25 -19.80
C GLU A 317 42.54 -15.52 -20.77
N THR A 318 42.44 -16.75 -21.28
CA THR A 318 41.28 -17.19 -22.07
C THR A 318 40.12 -17.49 -21.13
N ALA A 319 39.40 -16.45 -20.73
CA ALA A 319 38.18 -16.60 -19.97
C ALA A 319 37.15 -17.43 -20.77
N PRO A 320 36.45 -18.40 -20.16
CA PRO A 320 35.38 -19.14 -20.84
C PRO A 320 34.33 -18.19 -21.41
N ALA A 321 34.01 -18.30 -22.70
CA ALA A 321 33.03 -17.44 -23.38
C ALA A 321 31.69 -17.34 -22.62
N GLN A 322 31.25 -18.44 -21.99
CA GLN A 322 30.05 -18.49 -21.17
C GLN A 322 30.09 -17.54 -19.95
N ARG A 323 31.26 -17.40 -19.31
CA ARG A 323 31.43 -16.48 -18.17
C ARG A 323 31.30 -15.04 -18.63
N VAL A 324 31.96 -14.70 -19.73
CA VAL A 324 31.90 -13.35 -20.33
C VAL A 324 30.47 -12.98 -20.73
N ILE A 325 29.75 -13.87 -21.40
CA ILE A 325 28.33 -13.67 -21.78
C ILE A 325 27.46 -13.46 -20.53
N THR A 326 27.67 -14.24 -19.48
CA THR A 326 26.90 -14.12 -18.23
C THR A 326 27.13 -12.76 -17.58
N SER A 327 28.37 -12.26 -17.58
CA SER A 327 28.69 -10.94 -17.05
C SER A 327 28.09 -9.80 -17.88
N PHE A 328 28.07 -9.90 -19.22
CA PHE A 328 27.37 -8.91 -20.05
C PHE A 328 25.86 -8.88 -19.76
N LYS A 329 25.22 -10.04 -19.56
CA LYS A 329 23.81 -10.09 -19.14
C LYS A 329 23.60 -9.45 -17.77
N ALA A 330 24.52 -9.63 -16.84
CA ALA A 330 24.46 -8.99 -15.53
C ALA A 330 24.53 -7.46 -15.66
N LEU A 331 25.44 -6.92 -16.49
CA LEU A 331 25.51 -5.48 -16.80
C LEU A 331 24.19 -4.95 -17.37
N SER A 332 23.61 -5.65 -18.34
CA SER A 332 22.31 -5.27 -18.91
C SER A 332 21.16 -5.34 -17.91
N SER A 333 21.21 -6.28 -16.96
CA SER A 333 20.18 -6.39 -15.92
C SER A 333 20.26 -5.23 -14.93
N MET A 334 21.46 -4.82 -14.53
CA MET A 334 21.66 -3.62 -13.70
C MET A 334 21.24 -2.35 -14.44
N TRP A 335 21.54 -2.26 -15.75
CA TRP A 335 21.08 -1.15 -16.58
C TRP A 335 19.55 -1.07 -16.65
N SER A 336 18.87 -2.20 -16.84
CA SER A 336 17.41 -2.25 -16.85
C SER A 336 16.83 -1.78 -15.52
N ARG A 337 17.44 -2.19 -14.40
CA ARG A 337 17.07 -1.69 -13.06
C ARG A 337 17.30 -0.18 -12.89
N LEU A 338 18.34 0.39 -13.50
CA LEU A 338 18.54 1.86 -13.48
C LEU A 338 17.45 2.58 -14.28
N LEU A 339 16.98 2.02 -15.39
CA LEU A 339 15.84 2.55 -16.14
C LEU A 339 14.53 2.44 -15.34
N ASP A 340 14.33 1.31 -14.65
CA ASP A 340 13.18 1.09 -13.76
C ASP A 340 13.08 2.19 -12.69
N GLU A 341 14.19 2.53 -12.03
CA GLU A 341 14.23 3.62 -11.04
C GLU A 341 13.99 5.00 -11.67
N ALA A 342 14.41 5.23 -12.92
CA ALA A 342 14.15 6.49 -13.62
C ALA A 342 12.65 6.68 -13.90
N GLU A 343 11.99 5.64 -14.39
CA GLU A 343 10.54 5.65 -14.63
C GLU A 343 9.74 5.82 -13.33
N LEU A 344 10.18 5.18 -12.25
CA LEU A 344 9.60 5.35 -10.92
C LEU A 344 9.72 6.79 -10.41
N LEU A 345 10.89 7.41 -10.52
CA LEU A 345 11.06 8.82 -10.15
C LEU A 345 10.15 9.74 -10.98
N ASN A 346 10.06 9.52 -12.29
CA ASN A 346 9.17 10.30 -13.16
C ASN A 346 7.70 10.12 -12.77
N PHE A 347 7.29 8.92 -12.39
CA PHE A 347 5.94 8.64 -11.91
C PHE A 347 5.63 9.36 -10.59
N LEU A 348 6.54 9.30 -9.61
CA LEU A 348 6.40 10.04 -8.35
C LEU A 348 6.33 11.55 -8.61
N HIS A 349 7.15 12.07 -9.53
CA HIS A 349 7.09 13.45 -9.97
C HIS A 349 5.72 13.80 -10.56
N ASN A 350 5.21 13.00 -11.49
CA ASN A 350 3.91 13.21 -12.12
C ASN A 350 2.76 13.22 -11.10
N ILE A 351 2.78 12.34 -10.09
CA ILE A 351 1.79 12.36 -9.02
C ILE A 351 1.88 13.68 -8.26
N SER A 352 3.08 14.11 -7.85
CA SER A 352 3.27 15.38 -7.13
C SER A 352 2.72 16.59 -7.89
N VAL A 353 3.04 16.71 -9.19
CA VAL A 353 2.53 17.79 -10.05
C VAL A 353 1.00 17.78 -10.15
N ASN A 354 0.39 16.61 -10.24
CA ASN A 354 -1.07 16.47 -10.33
C ASN A 354 -1.80 16.64 -8.99
N LEU A 355 -1.09 16.63 -7.85
CA LEU A 355 -1.68 16.94 -6.53
C LEU A 355 -1.83 18.45 -6.31
N ARG A 356 -0.91 19.27 -6.84
CA ARG A 356 -0.89 20.73 -6.68
C ARG A 356 -2.22 21.44 -6.93
N PRO A 357 -2.99 21.13 -7.99
CA PRO A 357 -4.22 21.85 -8.29
C PRO A 357 -5.27 21.76 -7.17
N PHE A 358 -5.25 20.69 -6.37
CA PHE A 358 -6.20 20.50 -5.27
C PHE A 358 -5.92 21.36 -4.03
N VAL A 359 -4.74 21.98 -3.95
CA VAL A 359 -4.36 22.89 -2.86
C VAL A 359 -4.46 24.36 -3.29
N ALA A 360 -4.53 24.63 -4.60
CA ALA A 360 -4.56 25.97 -5.15
C ALA A 360 -5.76 26.81 -4.65
N SER A 361 -6.91 26.18 -4.41
CA SER A 361 -8.08 26.84 -3.82
C SER A 361 -7.82 27.31 -2.39
N GLN A 362 -6.96 26.62 -1.63
CA GLN A 362 -6.63 26.98 -0.24
C GLN A 362 -5.78 28.25 -0.15
N ALA A 363 -4.97 28.53 -1.17
CA ALA A 363 -4.25 29.79 -1.29
C ALA A 363 -5.21 30.99 -1.44
N SER A 364 -6.44 30.76 -1.92
CA SER A 364 -7.47 31.80 -2.03
C SER A 364 -8.30 31.97 -0.74
N VAL A 365 -8.62 30.85 -0.05
CA VAL A 365 -9.30 30.85 1.27
C VAL A 365 -8.40 31.47 2.33
N GLY A 366 -7.10 31.22 2.22
CA GLY A 366 -6.05 31.82 3.03
C GLY A 366 -5.18 32.77 2.23
N SER A 367 -5.77 33.80 1.59
CA SER A 367 -4.96 34.92 1.08
C SER A 367 -3.96 35.31 2.16
N GLU A 368 -2.66 35.38 1.85
CA GLU A 368 -1.63 35.59 2.88
C GLU A 368 -1.95 36.83 3.73
N ALA A 369 -2.51 37.88 3.14
CA ALA A 369 -2.97 39.08 3.86
C ALA A 369 -4.13 38.81 4.85
N GLY A 370 -5.03 37.87 4.54
CA GLY A 370 -6.13 37.44 5.41
C GLY A 370 -5.67 36.53 6.55
N LEU A 371 -4.76 35.60 6.28
CA LEU A 371 -4.15 34.77 7.32
C LEU A 371 -3.25 35.59 8.23
N ASP A 372 -2.40 36.47 7.68
CA ASP A 372 -1.48 37.30 8.44
C ASP A 372 -2.24 38.32 9.33
N SER A 373 -3.38 38.85 8.87
CA SER A 373 -4.25 39.71 9.67
C SER A 373 -4.99 38.98 10.79
N LEU A 374 -5.44 37.73 10.56
CA LEU A 374 -6.06 36.87 11.59
C LEU A 374 -5.02 36.34 12.60
N GLN A 375 -3.82 36.04 12.12
CA GLN A 375 -2.68 35.60 12.91
C GLN A 375 -2.24 36.73 13.86
N GLY A 376 -2.05 37.96 13.36
CA GLY A 376 -1.57 39.09 14.15
C GLY A 376 -0.18 38.82 14.76
N ALA A 377 0.06 39.23 16.00
CA ALA A 377 1.34 39.02 16.70
C ALA A 377 1.58 37.58 17.22
N ALA A 378 0.75 36.60 16.81
CA ALA A 378 0.91 35.21 17.23
C ALA A 378 2.06 34.54 16.47
N GLU A 379 2.96 33.89 17.20
CA GLU A 379 4.08 33.14 16.64
C GLU A 379 3.57 31.87 15.92
N VAL A 380 3.97 31.68 14.66
CA VAL A 380 3.70 30.42 13.93
C VAL A 380 4.65 29.37 14.45
N LYS A 381 4.16 28.51 15.34
CA LYS A 381 4.93 27.37 15.83
C LYS A 381 4.96 26.26 14.80
N SER A 382 6.12 25.62 14.63
CA SER A 382 6.23 24.37 13.89
C SER A 382 5.65 23.21 14.71
N ASP A 383 5.34 22.08 14.07
CA ASP A 383 4.86 20.91 14.80
C ASP A 383 5.92 20.33 15.72
N GLU A 384 7.19 20.39 15.33
CA GLU A 384 8.33 20.01 16.16
C GLU A 384 8.44 20.90 17.40
N GLN A 385 8.19 22.21 17.26
CA GLN A 385 8.15 23.14 18.39
C GLN A 385 6.96 22.83 19.32
N ARG A 386 5.77 22.56 18.79
CA ARG A 386 4.59 22.15 19.60
C ARG A 386 4.87 20.86 20.38
N VAL A 387 5.54 19.89 19.74
CA VAL A 387 5.95 18.64 20.38
C VAL A 387 7.01 18.92 21.46
N ALA A 388 8.03 19.73 21.17
CA ALA A 388 9.10 20.05 22.11
C ALA A 388 8.59 20.74 23.39
N GLU A 389 7.57 21.60 23.29
CA GLU A 389 6.95 22.28 24.44
C GLU A 389 6.33 21.31 25.45
N SER A 390 5.84 20.15 24.98
CA SER A 390 5.19 19.14 25.82
C SER A 390 6.13 18.01 26.27
N SER A 391 7.38 17.99 25.80
CA SER A 391 8.35 16.91 26.10
C SER A 391 8.79 16.87 27.57
N GLY A 392 8.60 17.95 28.33
CA GLY A 392 8.84 17.97 29.78
C GLY A 392 7.70 17.36 30.60
N GLU A 393 6.55 17.07 29.99
CA GLU A 393 5.33 16.65 30.70
C GLU A 393 5.10 15.13 30.58
N GLN A 394 5.95 14.32 31.22
CA GLN A 394 5.74 12.87 31.25
C GLN A 394 4.60 12.46 32.19
N ILE A 395 3.87 11.42 31.79
CA ILE A 395 2.85 10.79 32.63
C ILE A 395 3.55 10.01 33.71
N ASP A 396 3.08 10.18 34.95
CA ASP A 396 3.54 9.37 36.05
C ASP A 396 2.78 8.03 35.99
N PRO A 397 3.47 6.89 35.77
CA PRO A 397 2.80 5.58 35.70
C PRO A 397 2.03 5.24 36.98
N ALA A 398 2.38 5.84 38.13
CA ALA A 398 1.64 5.66 39.39
C ALA A 398 0.26 6.37 39.39
N GLN A 399 0.04 7.38 38.55
CA GLN A 399 -1.24 8.06 38.42
C GLN A 399 -2.21 7.34 37.47
N ALA A 400 -1.74 6.31 36.76
CA ALA A 400 -2.44 5.68 35.64
C ALA A 400 -2.45 4.14 35.73
N GLU A 401 -2.50 3.58 36.94
CA GLU A 401 -2.41 2.14 37.25
C GLU A 401 -3.43 1.24 36.51
N THR A 402 -4.49 1.81 35.93
CA THR A 402 -5.55 1.05 35.26
C THR A 402 -5.33 0.79 33.77
N LYS A 403 -4.26 1.33 33.15
CA LYS A 403 -4.04 1.23 31.69
C LYS A 403 -2.58 0.92 31.32
N GLU A 404 -2.38 0.25 30.18
CA GLU A 404 -1.06 -0.04 29.64
C GLU A 404 -0.47 1.19 28.95
N TRP A 405 0.66 1.69 29.45
CA TRP A 405 1.40 2.80 28.86
C TRP A 405 2.78 2.36 28.38
N LEU A 406 3.19 2.84 27.22
CA LEU A 406 4.55 2.71 26.71
C LEU A 406 5.31 4.01 27.00
N MET A 407 6.25 3.95 27.94
CA MET A 407 7.11 5.08 28.32
C MET A 407 8.32 5.18 27.39
N PRO A 408 8.91 6.37 27.18
CA PRO A 408 9.98 6.61 26.18
C PRO A 408 11.31 5.88 26.42
N GLU A 409 11.51 5.33 27.62
CA GLU A 409 12.81 4.79 28.06
C GLU A 409 13.11 3.38 27.54
N ALA A 410 12.13 2.71 26.91
CA ALA A 410 12.22 1.27 26.59
C ALA A 410 12.51 0.92 25.11
N ALA A 411 12.71 1.86 24.18
CA ALA A 411 13.05 1.52 22.79
C ALA A 411 13.69 2.67 21.99
N SER A 412 14.74 2.39 21.24
CA SER A 412 15.34 3.30 20.25
C SER A 412 14.49 3.50 18.97
N SER A 413 13.21 3.10 18.97
CA SER A 413 12.34 3.05 17.79
C SER A 413 10.94 3.69 17.98
N TYR A 414 10.78 4.70 18.86
CA TYR A 414 9.48 5.40 19.02
C TYR A 414 9.02 6.14 17.76
N SER A 415 9.94 6.53 16.88
CA SER A 415 9.62 7.22 15.63
C SER A 415 8.90 6.34 14.60
N GLU A 416 8.89 5.01 14.78
CA GLU A 416 8.29 4.05 13.85
C GLU A 416 7.04 3.35 14.43
N LEU A 417 6.54 3.79 15.58
CA LEU A 417 5.34 3.19 16.17
C LEU A 417 4.10 3.48 15.31
N PRO A 418 3.24 2.47 15.04
CA PRO A 418 1.99 2.67 14.31
C PRO A 418 0.97 3.36 15.21
N LEU A 419 1.07 4.69 15.29
CA LEU A 419 0.15 5.51 16.06
C LEU A 419 -1.20 5.63 15.37
N GLN A 420 -2.27 5.44 16.13
CA GLN A 420 -3.64 5.67 15.71
C GLN A 420 -3.83 7.13 15.30
N TYR A 421 -4.75 7.37 14.37
CA TYR A 421 -5.03 8.71 13.83
C TYR A 421 -3.81 9.36 13.17
N ASN A 422 -2.89 8.55 12.62
CA ASN A 422 -1.63 8.99 12.02
C ASN A 422 -0.79 9.90 12.95
N GLY A 423 -0.86 9.65 14.27
CA GLY A 423 -0.09 10.39 15.27
C GLY A 423 -0.71 11.71 15.74
N PHE A 424 -1.95 12.05 15.33
CA PHE A 424 -2.67 13.20 15.87
C PHE A 424 -3.31 12.89 17.24
N CYS A 425 -3.43 13.92 18.08
CA CYS A 425 -4.06 13.81 19.39
C CYS A 425 -5.59 13.64 19.27
N GLY A 426 -6.09 12.44 19.56
CA GLY A 426 -7.52 12.14 19.51
C GLY A 426 -8.37 12.96 20.49
N TYR A 427 -7.82 13.31 21.66
CA TYR A 427 -8.50 14.15 22.65
C TYR A 427 -8.74 15.57 22.12
N THR A 428 -7.73 16.20 21.52
CA THR A 428 -7.84 17.56 20.98
C THR A 428 -8.81 17.62 19.81
N LEU A 429 -8.80 16.59 18.97
CA LEU A 429 -9.76 16.46 17.87
C LEU A 429 -11.21 16.49 18.39
N VAL A 430 -11.48 15.87 19.53
CA VAL A 430 -12.80 15.86 20.16
C VAL A 430 -13.11 17.20 20.83
N ASN A 431 -12.29 17.62 21.79
CA ASN A 431 -12.61 18.75 22.68
C ASN A 431 -12.48 20.13 22.00
N SER A 432 -11.63 20.26 20.99
CA SER A 432 -11.43 21.50 20.23
C SER A 432 -12.15 21.48 18.88
N ASP A 433 -13.23 20.69 18.81
CA ASP A 433 -14.13 20.60 17.67
C ASP A 433 -13.43 20.39 16.31
N GLY A 434 -12.58 19.37 16.20
CA GLY A 434 -11.93 19.00 14.94
C GLY A 434 -10.53 19.61 14.73
N LEU A 435 -9.96 20.30 15.70
CA LEU A 435 -8.58 20.80 15.60
C LEU A 435 -7.57 19.63 15.60
N LEU A 436 -6.69 19.60 14.59
CA LEU A 436 -5.61 18.62 14.48
C LEU A 436 -4.33 19.18 15.11
N LEU A 437 -3.92 18.59 16.24
CA LEU A 437 -2.61 18.83 16.85
C LEU A 437 -1.77 17.54 16.83
N PRO A 438 -0.46 17.64 16.53
CA PRO A 438 0.44 16.49 16.59
C PRO A 438 0.50 15.95 18.02
N GLY A 439 0.48 14.63 18.16
CA GLY A 439 0.75 13.95 19.42
C GLY A 439 2.25 13.83 19.65
N ASN A 440 2.67 13.97 20.91
CA ASN A 440 4.05 13.77 21.35
C ASN A 440 4.19 12.39 22.01
N PRO A 441 4.89 11.42 21.39
CA PRO A 441 5.14 10.11 21.99
C PRO A 441 5.96 10.19 23.28
N HIS A 442 6.73 11.27 23.51
CA HIS A 442 7.56 11.44 24.71
C HIS A 442 6.75 11.67 25.99
N ILE A 443 5.47 12.06 25.89
CA ILE A 443 4.56 12.16 27.04
C ILE A 443 4.23 10.77 27.60
N GLY A 444 4.18 9.77 26.72
CA GLY A 444 3.70 8.42 26.98
C GLY A 444 2.64 8.02 25.96
N VAL A 445 2.79 6.81 25.37
CA VAL A 445 1.84 6.27 24.40
C VAL A 445 0.86 5.34 25.12
N LEU A 446 -0.44 5.62 25.03
CA LEU A 446 -1.47 4.77 25.61
C LEU A 446 -1.78 3.60 24.69
N LYS A 447 -1.74 2.37 25.22
CA LYS A 447 -2.19 1.17 24.53
C LYS A 447 -3.58 0.79 25.00
N HIS A 448 -4.55 0.79 24.08
CA HIS A 448 -5.94 0.41 24.36
C HIS A 448 -6.53 -0.34 23.17
N GLU A 449 -7.15 -1.49 23.41
CA GLU A 449 -7.69 -2.40 22.37
C GLU A 449 -6.70 -2.73 21.23
N GLY A 450 -5.41 -2.88 21.55
CA GLY A 450 -4.37 -3.16 20.55
C GLY A 450 -4.00 -1.97 19.66
N LYS A 451 -4.54 -0.77 19.92
CA LYS A 451 -4.19 0.49 19.24
C LYS A 451 -3.30 1.35 20.13
N LEU A 452 -2.45 2.16 19.50
CA LEU A 452 -1.50 3.05 20.17
C LEU A 452 -1.91 4.51 19.97
N TYR A 453 -2.08 5.27 21.06
CA TYR A 453 -2.53 6.65 21.03
C TYR A 453 -1.45 7.60 21.56
N ALA A 454 -1.22 8.70 20.84
CA ALA A 454 -0.33 9.79 21.25
C ALA A 454 -1.14 11.07 21.54
N PHE A 455 -0.61 11.94 22.40
CA PHE A 455 -1.34 13.10 22.94
C PHE A 455 -0.51 14.38 22.84
N SER A 456 -1.19 15.53 22.77
CA SER A 456 -0.53 16.84 22.65
C SER A 456 -0.07 17.41 24.01
N SER A 457 -0.62 16.95 25.12
CA SER A 457 -0.26 17.38 26.49
C SER A 457 -0.56 16.29 27.51
N LYS A 458 0.04 16.39 28.71
CA LYS A 458 -0.22 15.44 29.80
C LYS A 458 -1.68 15.46 30.24
N GLU A 459 -2.32 16.63 30.26
CA GLU A 459 -3.74 16.75 30.57
C GLU A 459 -4.63 15.99 29.57
N ALA A 460 -4.32 16.11 28.28
CA ALA A 460 -5.07 15.43 27.22
C ALA A 460 -4.97 13.91 27.37
N ALA A 461 -3.78 13.42 27.73
CA ALA A 461 -3.53 12.01 27.95
C ALA A 461 -4.31 11.45 29.15
N LEU A 462 -4.29 12.15 30.30
CA LEU A 462 -5.02 11.72 31.51
C LEU A 462 -6.54 11.74 31.30
N LYS A 463 -7.07 12.78 30.64
CA LYS A 463 -8.50 12.89 30.34
C LYS A 463 -8.94 11.81 29.37
N PHE A 464 -8.16 11.55 28.31
CA PHE A 464 -8.46 10.47 27.37
C PHE A 464 -8.40 9.09 28.05
N ALA A 465 -7.39 8.85 28.88
CA ALA A 465 -7.23 7.59 29.60
C ALA A 465 -8.37 7.27 30.58
N SER A 466 -9.07 8.30 31.06
CA SER A 466 -10.25 8.14 31.92
C SER A 466 -11.43 7.49 31.19
N SER A 467 -11.57 7.68 29.87
CA SER A 467 -12.68 7.13 29.07
C SER A 467 -12.32 6.94 27.58
N PRO A 468 -11.36 6.06 27.25
CA PRO A 468 -10.82 5.95 25.89
C PRO A 468 -11.87 5.54 24.86
N ASP A 469 -12.81 4.66 25.22
CA ASP A 469 -13.87 4.18 24.32
C ASP A 469 -14.86 5.30 23.95
N ALA A 470 -15.20 6.15 24.92
CA ALA A 470 -16.10 7.27 24.70
C ALA A 470 -15.47 8.29 23.73
N PHE A 471 -14.19 8.64 23.94
CA PHE A 471 -13.47 9.53 23.03
C PHE A 471 -13.28 8.90 21.65
N ALA A 472 -12.99 7.60 21.56
CA ALA A 472 -12.89 6.91 20.28
C ALA A 472 -14.22 6.94 19.50
N ALA A 473 -15.35 6.73 20.18
CA ALA A 473 -16.68 6.84 19.57
C ALA A 473 -16.98 8.28 19.12
N GLU A 474 -16.62 9.29 19.91
CA GLU A 474 -16.83 10.69 19.56
C GLU A 474 -15.95 11.14 18.37
N VAL A 475 -14.73 10.63 18.25
CA VAL A 475 -13.90 10.82 17.04
C VAL A 475 -14.62 10.28 15.81
N VAL A 476 -15.21 9.08 15.89
CA VAL A 476 -15.98 8.49 14.78
C VAL A 476 -17.17 9.39 14.40
N GLU A 477 -17.90 9.92 15.38
CA GLU A 477 -19.03 10.82 15.12
C GLU A 477 -18.59 12.15 14.45
N LYS A 478 -17.43 12.70 14.82
CA LYS A 478 -16.88 13.87 14.14
C LYS A 478 -16.45 13.57 12.70
N VAL A 479 -15.83 12.42 12.49
CA VAL A 479 -15.37 11.97 11.16
C VAL A 479 -16.55 11.73 10.22
N LYS A 480 -17.70 11.26 10.73
CA LYS A 480 -18.95 11.15 9.94
C LYS A 480 -19.45 12.50 9.42
N ARG A 481 -19.24 13.59 10.17
CA ARG A 481 -19.62 14.96 9.76
C ARG A 481 -18.61 15.59 8.79
N SER A 482 -17.34 15.21 8.90
CA SER A 482 -16.23 15.69 8.06
C SER A 482 -15.56 14.52 7.34
N PRO A 483 -16.11 14.08 6.19
CA PRO A 483 -15.64 12.87 5.50
C PRO A 483 -14.18 12.94 5.02
N GLU A 484 -13.63 14.13 4.82
CA GLU A 484 -12.21 14.34 4.50
C GLU A 484 -11.26 13.85 5.60
N LEU A 485 -11.73 13.69 6.84
CA LEU A 485 -10.94 13.12 7.94
C LEU A 485 -10.79 11.60 7.86
N ILE A 486 -11.68 10.89 7.13
CA ILE A 486 -11.66 9.42 7.07
C ILE A 486 -10.30 8.91 6.59
N PRO A 487 -9.77 9.38 5.43
CA PRO A 487 -8.48 8.91 4.94
C PRO A 487 -7.31 9.54 5.71
N LEU A 488 -7.46 10.79 6.14
CA LEU A 488 -6.42 11.52 6.88
C LEU A 488 -6.08 10.85 8.22
N LEU A 489 -7.06 10.28 8.91
CA LEU A 489 -6.89 9.59 10.20
C LEU A 489 -6.76 8.06 10.07
N ASN A 490 -6.74 7.55 8.83
CA ASN A 490 -6.68 6.12 8.50
C ASN A 490 -7.80 5.28 9.15
N LEU A 491 -9.04 5.75 9.07
CA LEU A 491 -10.21 5.12 9.73
C LEU A 491 -11.04 4.21 8.81
N HIS A 492 -10.52 3.89 7.63
CA HIS A 492 -11.21 3.06 6.64
C HIS A 492 -11.63 1.68 7.17
N GLN A 493 -10.83 1.05 8.03
CA GLN A 493 -11.15 -0.28 8.60
C GLN A 493 -12.30 -0.23 9.60
N GLN A 494 -12.41 0.86 10.37
CA GLN A 494 -13.46 1.05 11.38
C GLN A 494 -14.80 1.44 10.72
N LEU A 495 -14.75 2.10 9.56
CA LEU A 495 -15.91 2.52 8.78
C LEU A 495 -16.07 1.62 7.54
N SER A 496 -16.28 0.32 7.75
CA SER A 496 -16.36 -0.70 6.67
C SER A 496 -17.34 -0.36 5.53
N TYR A 497 -18.36 0.47 5.78
CA TYR A 497 -19.32 0.96 4.78
C TYR A 497 -18.77 2.10 3.89
N ALA A 498 -17.82 2.88 4.40
CA ALA A 498 -17.28 4.09 3.77
C ALA A 498 -16.09 3.82 2.85
N ASN A 499 -15.59 2.59 2.78
CA ASN A 499 -14.41 2.29 1.96
C ASN A 499 -14.80 2.35 0.46
N PRO A 500 -14.31 3.33 -0.33
CA PRO A 500 -14.49 3.31 -1.78
C PRO A 500 -13.61 2.25 -2.45
N TYR A 501 -12.62 1.70 -1.74
CA TYR A 501 -11.62 0.76 -2.28
C TYR A 501 -12.03 -0.71 -2.22
N SER A 502 -13.17 -1.07 -1.63
CA SER A 502 -13.64 -2.47 -1.58
C SER A 502 -14.04 -3.02 -2.96
N VAL A 503 -14.33 -2.15 -3.92
CA VAL A 503 -14.63 -2.51 -5.31
C VAL A 503 -13.35 -2.80 -6.11
N VAL A 504 -12.22 -2.16 -5.77
CA VAL A 504 -10.96 -2.27 -6.52
C VAL A 504 -9.97 -3.26 -5.90
N LYS A 505 -9.98 -3.45 -4.57
CA LYS A 505 -9.00 -4.29 -3.85
C LYS A 505 -9.60 -5.52 -3.17
N LYS A 506 -10.56 -6.19 -3.82
CA LYS A 506 -11.18 -7.41 -3.27
C LYS A 506 -10.30 -8.67 -3.38
N GLU A 507 -9.10 -8.58 -3.96
CA GLU A 507 -8.22 -9.75 -4.17
C GLU A 507 -6.96 -9.82 -3.28
N GLU A 508 -6.57 -8.79 -2.51
CA GLU A 508 -5.21 -8.77 -1.92
C GLU A 508 -5.08 -8.55 -0.41
N ASN A 509 -6.16 -8.33 0.35
CA ASN A 509 -6.06 -8.27 1.82
C ASN A 509 -6.13 -9.67 2.47
N LEU A 510 -5.18 -10.53 2.11
CA LEU A 510 -4.84 -11.70 2.91
C LEU A 510 -3.40 -11.55 3.43
N GLY A 511 -3.26 -10.82 4.54
CA GLY A 511 -2.14 -10.99 5.47
C GLY A 511 -0.97 -10.01 5.36
N THR A 512 -1.17 -8.80 5.89
CA THR A 512 -0.06 -8.03 6.49
C THR A 512 -0.50 -7.47 7.85
N GLY A 513 -0.94 -8.37 8.74
CA GLY A 513 -0.93 -8.07 10.16
C GLY A 513 0.52 -8.03 10.62
N SER A 514 0.97 -6.90 11.17
CA SER A 514 2.25 -6.81 11.86
C SER A 514 2.24 -7.80 13.02
N SER A 515 2.82 -8.98 12.83
CA SER A 515 2.96 -9.97 13.88
C SER A 515 4.08 -9.52 14.81
N CYS A 516 3.75 -9.25 16.06
CA CYS A 516 4.74 -9.21 17.12
C CYS A 516 5.44 -10.59 17.13
N LYS A 517 6.76 -10.62 16.91
CA LYS A 517 7.53 -11.88 16.99
C LYS A 517 7.58 -12.30 18.46
N CYS A 518 6.86 -13.37 18.79
CA CYS A 518 7.04 -14.11 20.02
C CYS A 518 7.67 -15.48 19.68
N ASP A 519 8.61 -15.93 20.51
CA ASP A 519 9.16 -17.28 20.38
C ASP A 519 8.07 -18.31 20.66
N SER A 520 7.77 -19.13 19.66
CA SER A 520 6.86 -20.26 19.76
C SER A 520 7.63 -21.53 19.44
N GLY A 521 7.85 -22.37 20.46
CA GLY A 521 8.38 -23.72 20.28
C GLY A 521 7.22 -24.70 20.13
N THR A 522 7.11 -25.37 18.98
CA THR A 522 6.18 -26.50 18.81
C THR A 522 6.98 -27.79 18.81
N GLN A 523 6.77 -28.63 19.82
CA GLN A 523 7.31 -29.99 19.84
C GLN A 523 6.41 -30.87 18.97
N THR A 524 7.00 -31.56 17.99
CA THR A 524 6.26 -32.45 17.10
C THR A 524 5.75 -33.65 17.90
N ASP A 525 4.46 -33.93 17.81
CA ASP A 525 3.85 -35.07 18.50
C ASP A 525 4.52 -36.38 18.06
N ILE A 526 4.87 -37.20 19.04
CA ILE A 526 5.58 -38.48 18.83
C ILE A 526 4.68 -39.51 18.13
N HIS A 527 3.36 -39.31 18.19
CA HIS A 527 2.35 -40.12 17.52
C HIS A 527 1.22 -39.21 16.99
N PRO A 528 1.33 -38.68 15.76
CA PRO A 528 0.23 -37.97 15.15
C PRO A 528 -0.94 -38.93 14.96
N ILE A 529 -2.08 -38.66 15.60
CA ILE A 529 -3.33 -39.34 15.31
C ILE A 529 -3.75 -38.88 13.91
N GLU A 530 -3.76 -39.78 12.94
CA GLU A 530 -4.20 -39.45 11.59
C GLU A 530 -5.66 -38.98 11.61
N THR A 531 -5.87 -37.72 11.29
CA THR A 531 -7.21 -37.22 11.00
C THR A 531 -7.65 -37.86 9.69
N ASN A 532 -8.62 -38.77 9.74
CA ASN A 532 -9.20 -39.42 8.56
C ASN A 532 -10.13 -38.45 7.82
N ILE A 533 -9.59 -37.29 7.43
CA ILE A 533 -10.26 -36.28 6.62
C ILE A 533 -9.86 -36.55 5.18
N ASP A 534 -10.75 -37.22 4.45
CA ASP A 534 -10.59 -37.42 3.02
C ASP A 534 -10.80 -36.09 2.30
N LYS A 535 -9.69 -35.44 1.93
CA LYS A 535 -9.68 -34.18 1.17
C LYS A 535 -10.29 -34.33 -0.23
N SER A 536 -10.54 -35.55 -0.69
CA SER A 536 -11.16 -35.87 -1.98
C SER A 536 -12.65 -36.23 -1.88
N TYR A 537 -13.21 -36.25 -0.66
CA TYR A 537 -14.63 -36.50 -0.43
C TYR A 537 -15.49 -35.36 -0.98
N GLU A 538 -16.41 -35.69 -1.89
CA GLU A 538 -17.45 -34.79 -2.37
C GLU A 538 -18.83 -35.40 -2.08
N TRP A 539 -19.72 -34.61 -1.51
CA TRP A 539 -21.08 -35.04 -1.19
C TRP A 539 -22.03 -35.00 -2.41
N ASN A 540 -21.63 -34.33 -3.49
CA ASN A 540 -22.45 -34.12 -4.67
C ASN A 540 -22.35 -35.29 -5.66
N GLU A 541 -23.42 -36.06 -5.80
CA GLU A 541 -23.49 -37.22 -6.69
C GLU A 541 -23.22 -36.91 -8.18
N TRP A 542 -23.58 -35.71 -8.64
CA TRP A 542 -23.34 -35.31 -10.03
C TRP A 542 -21.87 -34.99 -10.30
N GLU A 543 -21.17 -34.49 -9.30
CA GLU A 543 -19.74 -34.18 -9.37
C GLU A 543 -18.92 -35.48 -9.33
N LEU A 544 -19.31 -36.43 -8.49
CA LEU A 544 -18.77 -37.80 -8.49
C LEU A 544 -18.96 -38.49 -9.86
N ARG A 545 -20.14 -38.37 -10.49
CA ARG A 545 -20.38 -38.89 -11.85
C ARG A 545 -19.49 -38.22 -12.89
N ARG A 546 -19.31 -36.90 -12.82
CA ARG A 546 -18.44 -36.16 -13.74
C ARG A 546 -16.97 -36.60 -13.60
N LYS A 547 -16.48 -36.76 -12.37
CA LYS A 547 -15.14 -37.28 -12.09
C LYS A 547 -14.96 -38.73 -12.57
N ALA A 548 -15.96 -39.59 -12.38
CA ALA A 548 -15.92 -40.96 -12.88
C ALA A 548 -15.84 -41.00 -14.42
N LEU A 549 -16.62 -40.17 -15.12
CA LEU A 549 -16.55 -40.03 -16.58
C LEU A 549 -15.19 -39.50 -17.05
N GLN A 550 -14.60 -38.57 -16.30
CA GLN A 550 -13.26 -38.05 -16.58
C GLN A 550 -12.18 -39.13 -16.44
N LEU A 551 -12.25 -39.97 -15.41
CA LEU A 551 -11.35 -41.12 -15.21
C LEU A 551 -11.51 -42.18 -16.32
N VAL A 552 -12.74 -42.48 -16.73
CA VAL A 552 -12.99 -43.39 -17.86
C VAL A 552 -12.42 -42.82 -19.16
N ASN A 553 -12.57 -41.51 -19.38
CA ASN A 553 -11.96 -40.83 -20.53
C ASN A 553 -10.44 -40.84 -20.48
N LEU A 554 -9.82 -40.66 -19.31
CA LEU A 554 -8.37 -40.79 -19.13
C LEU A 554 -7.90 -42.22 -19.41
N ARG A 555 -8.68 -43.23 -19.02
CA ARG A 555 -8.37 -44.66 -19.27
C ARG A 555 -8.43 -45.01 -20.77
N LYS A 556 -9.24 -44.30 -21.55
CA LYS A 556 -9.30 -44.42 -23.02
C LYS A 556 -8.23 -43.60 -23.74
N LYS A 557 -7.53 -42.70 -23.03
CA LYS A 557 -6.41 -41.93 -23.58
C LYS A 557 -5.12 -42.72 -23.36
N VAL A 558 -4.66 -43.41 -24.40
CA VAL A 558 -3.41 -44.18 -24.39
C VAL A 558 -2.24 -43.21 -24.28
N THR A 559 -1.55 -43.17 -23.13
CA THR A 559 -0.25 -42.51 -22.99
C THR A 559 0.88 -43.53 -23.14
N HIS A 560 1.75 -43.28 -24.11
CA HIS A 560 2.87 -44.15 -24.47
C HIS A 560 4.13 -43.80 -23.66
N SER A 561 4.12 -44.02 -22.34
CA SER A 561 5.34 -44.22 -21.54
C SER A 561 4.98 -44.70 -20.14
N SER A 562 5.73 -45.67 -19.64
CA SER A 562 5.61 -46.21 -18.29
C SER A 562 6.84 -45.81 -17.50
N GLN A 563 6.67 -45.10 -16.39
CA GLN A 563 7.66 -45.03 -15.33
C GLN A 563 6.99 -45.55 -14.06
N THR A 564 7.47 -46.70 -13.58
CA THR A 564 6.94 -47.38 -12.40
C THR A 564 7.46 -46.75 -11.11
N ASN A 565 6.63 -46.81 -10.06
CA ASN A 565 6.87 -46.29 -8.71
C ASN A 565 8.15 -46.83 -8.01
N GLN A 566 8.85 -47.78 -8.62
CA GLN A 566 10.09 -48.38 -8.10
C GLN A 566 11.35 -47.54 -8.36
N SER A 567 11.28 -46.45 -9.14
CA SER A 567 12.47 -45.61 -9.43
C SER A 567 12.57 -44.34 -8.58
N HIS A 568 11.69 -44.13 -7.60
CA HIS A 568 11.69 -42.93 -6.78
C HIS A 568 12.27 -43.22 -5.39
N MET A 569 13.34 -42.50 -5.03
CA MET A 569 13.99 -42.44 -3.72
C MET A 569 15.08 -43.50 -3.41
N ARG A 570 16.29 -43.26 -3.91
CA ARG A 570 17.51 -43.58 -3.15
C ARG A 570 18.12 -42.28 -2.62
N ARG A 571 17.95 -42.02 -1.33
CA ARG A 571 18.79 -41.10 -0.56
C ARG A 571 19.21 -41.83 0.73
N GLU A 572 20.50 -41.74 1.04
CA GLU A 572 21.07 -42.21 2.30
C GLU A 572 20.64 -41.26 3.43
N ASN A 573 20.04 -41.80 4.49
CA ASN A 573 19.80 -41.08 5.73
C ASN A 573 20.92 -41.42 6.71
N ALA A 574 21.63 -40.40 7.21
CA ALA A 574 22.45 -40.50 8.41
C ALA A 574 21.58 -40.17 9.63
N THR A 575 21.54 -41.07 10.60
CA THR A 575 20.73 -40.91 11.82
C THR A 575 21.46 -40.02 12.83
N GLN A 576 20.89 -38.87 13.18
CA GLN A 576 21.29 -38.09 14.36
C GLN A 576 20.36 -38.43 15.53
N THR A 577 20.93 -38.94 16.62
CA THR A 577 20.23 -39.10 17.91
C THR A 577 20.23 -37.79 18.69
N TRP A 578 19.05 -37.31 19.07
CA TRP A 578 18.88 -36.20 20.03
C TRP A 578 18.43 -36.77 21.37
N LEU A 579 19.17 -36.48 22.44
CA LEU A 579 18.74 -36.76 23.81
C LEU A 579 17.73 -35.71 24.26
N GLN A 580 16.68 -36.13 24.97
CA GLN A 580 15.68 -35.23 25.54
C GLN A 580 16.30 -34.35 26.64
N LYS A 581 15.90 -33.07 26.68
CA LYS A 581 16.17 -32.17 27.81
C LYS A 581 15.22 -32.49 28.97
N ASP A 582 15.72 -32.31 30.19
CA ASP A 582 14.92 -32.43 31.41
C ASP A 582 13.76 -31.42 31.41
N ALA A 583 12.54 -31.96 31.52
CA ALA A 583 11.32 -31.18 31.60
C ALA A 583 11.12 -30.68 33.04
N ALA A 584 11.10 -29.35 33.23
CA ALA A 584 10.45 -28.77 34.39
C ALA A 584 8.94 -28.92 34.20
N CYS A 585 8.34 -29.94 34.82
CA CYS A 585 6.89 -30.11 34.80
C CYS A 585 6.23 -29.02 35.66
N GLN A 586 5.59 -28.05 35.01
CA GLN A 586 4.49 -27.32 35.64
C GLN A 586 3.28 -28.27 35.62
N SER A 587 3.01 -28.94 36.74
CA SER A 587 1.81 -29.76 36.87
C SER A 587 0.59 -28.89 36.65
N LYS A 588 -0.22 -29.18 35.62
CA LYS A 588 -1.58 -28.62 35.52
C LYS A 588 -2.35 -29.03 36.77
N ARG A 589 -2.80 -28.04 37.55
CA ARG A 589 -3.85 -28.26 38.54
C ARG A 589 -5.16 -28.12 37.78
N ASP A 590 -5.82 -29.25 37.49
CA ASP A 590 -7.18 -29.25 36.95
C ASP A 590 -8.14 -28.80 38.05
N CYS A 591 -8.44 -27.50 38.08
CA CYS A 591 -9.58 -27.00 38.84
C CYS A 591 -10.83 -27.12 37.96
N GLY A 592 -11.47 -28.28 38.00
CA GLY A 592 -12.81 -28.44 37.41
C GLY A 592 -13.82 -27.62 38.22
N SER A 593 -14.45 -26.62 37.60
CA SER A 593 -15.60 -25.94 38.19
C SER A 593 -16.83 -26.85 38.11
N ASN A 594 -17.06 -27.68 39.12
CA ASN A 594 -18.34 -28.35 39.28
C ASN A 594 -19.39 -27.33 39.70
N ALA A 595 -20.13 -26.78 38.73
CA ALA A 595 -21.33 -25.99 39.03
C ALA A 595 -22.34 -26.91 39.74
N THR A 596 -22.78 -26.51 40.93
CA THR A 596 -23.80 -27.25 41.69
C THR A 596 -25.12 -27.21 40.93
N VAL A 597 -25.60 -28.37 40.48
CA VAL A 597 -26.90 -28.46 39.82
C VAL A 597 -28.00 -28.28 40.88
N PRO A 598 -28.85 -27.25 40.77
CA PRO A 598 -29.84 -27.00 41.81
C PRO A 598 -30.98 -28.04 41.71
N HIS A 599 -31.09 -28.88 42.73
CA HIS A 599 -32.22 -29.81 42.88
C HIS A 599 -33.26 -29.18 43.80
N VAL A 600 -34.42 -28.84 43.25
CA VAL A 600 -35.56 -28.32 44.01
C VAL A 600 -36.65 -29.38 44.04
N TYR A 601 -37.10 -29.73 45.24
CA TYR A 601 -38.27 -30.57 45.44
C TYR A 601 -39.47 -29.69 45.81
N LEU A 602 -40.56 -29.87 45.08
CA LEU A 602 -41.83 -29.18 45.30
C LEU A 602 -42.86 -30.20 45.78
N ALA A 603 -43.32 -30.05 47.01
CA ALA A 603 -44.34 -30.91 47.61
C ALA A 603 -45.70 -30.20 47.65
N GLY A 604 -46.79 -30.98 47.52
CA GLY A 604 -48.17 -30.47 47.60
C GLY A 604 -48.81 -30.07 46.27
N VAL A 605 -48.20 -30.42 45.13
CA VAL A 605 -48.68 -30.04 43.79
C VAL A 605 -49.82 -30.94 43.29
N THR A 606 -50.05 -32.10 43.92
CA THR A 606 -51.15 -33.01 43.56
C THR A 606 -51.98 -33.38 44.78
N GLY A 607 -53.27 -33.00 44.74
CA GLY A 607 -54.33 -33.68 45.50
C GLY A 607 -54.84 -33.03 46.79
N GLN A 608 -55.15 -31.72 46.82
CA GLN A 608 -56.27 -31.10 47.58
C GLN A 608 -56.30 -29.58 47.35
N LYS A 609 -57.50 -28.97 47.27
CA LYS A 609 -57.73 -27.57 46.81
C LYS A 609 -57.14 -26.45 47.70
N GLN A 610 -56.53 -26.77 48.85
CA GLN A 610 -55.94 -25.79 49.78
C GLN A 610 -54.59 -26.23 50.38
N ALA A 611 -53.79 -27.05 49.69
CA ALA A 611 -52.44 -27.38 50.15
C ALA A 611 -51.46 -26.24 49.84
N HIS A 612 -50.73 -25.77 50.85
CA HIS A 612 -49.66 -24.78 50.69
C HIS A 612 -48.45 -25.43 50.00
N VAL A 613 -48.01 -24.88 48.87
CA VAL A 613 -46.83 -25.38 48.16
C VAL A 613 -45.58 -25.06 48.97
N VAL A 614 -44.86 -26.11 49.39
CA VAL A 614 -43.58 -25.98 50.08
C VAL A 614 -42.46 -26.30 49.10
N LYS A 615 -41.59 -25.31 48.87
CA LYS A 615 -40.39 -25.42 48.04
C LYS A 615 -39.19 -25.69 48.94
N VAL A 616 -38.60 -26.86 48.82
CA VAL A 616 -37.39 -27.23 49.57
C VAL A 616 -36.22 -27.34 48.60
N ASN A 617 -35.15 -26.60 48.91
CA ASN A 617 -33.91 -26.65 48.15
C ASN A 617 -33.04 -27.80 48.67
N LEU A 618 -32.75 -28.78 47.82
CA LEU A 618 -31.95 -29.98 48.13
C LEU A 618 -30.55 -29.92 47.50
N SER A 619 -30.13 -28.74 47.01
CA SER A 619 -28.80 -28.56 46.43
C SER A 619 -27.75 -28.84 47.50
N LYS A 620 -26.85 -29.81 47.24
CA LYS A 620 -25.70 -30.04 48.13
C LYS A 620 -24.75 -28.84 48.04
N PRO A 621 -24.25 -28.31 49.18
CA PRO A 621 -23.21 -27.29 49.14
C PRO A 621 -21.95 -27.89 48.50
N ALA A 622 -21.21 -27.06 47.77
CA ALA A 622 -19.95 -27.47 47.15
C ALA A 622 -18.97 -27.89 48.25
N TYR A 623 -18.29 -29.02 48.06
CA TYR A 623 -17.19 -29.41 48.93
C TYR A 623 -16.05 -28.38 48.75
N GLU A 624 -15.64 -27.75 49.84
CA GLU A 624 -14.41 -26.96 49.92
C GLU A 624 -13.25 -27.93 50.16
N ASP A 625 -12.37 -28.06 49.16
CA ASP A 625 -11.03 -28.63 49.30
C ASP A 625 -9.96 -27.53 49.12
#